data_AF-A0A497H1R2-F1
#
_entry.id   AF-A0A497H1R2-F1
#
_cell.length_a   1.000
_cell.length_b   1.000
_cell.length_c   1.000
_cell.angle_alpha   90.00
_cell.angle_beta   90.00
_cell.angle_gamma   90.00
#
_symmetry.space_group_name_H-M   'P 1'
#
loop_
_entity.id
_entity.type
_entity.pdbx_description
1 polymer ?
#
loop_
_entity_poly.entity_id
_entity_poly.type
_entity_poly.pdbx_seq_one_letter_code
_entity_poly.pdbx_strand_id
1 'polypeptide(L)'
;MLGIPERKALEATHAAELGERTGLGDAVASFTGGMEIRKQPGIEGEIEKVPSRKRLLIAVVDREIRTRDILSSDAAIERINEVGRECLDTFMRNKSVEHLLDVSLDFSLRSGLADERMRRVLMEARRIGRISLCMLGRSLFAIYSREMKKFFSRYEHYECVIDNEGARVLATLFP
;
A
#
# COMPACT_ATOMS: atom_id res chain seq x y z
N MET A 1 16.54 6.76 25.03
CA MET A 1 15.84 7.39 23.87
C MET A 1 16.55 8.72 23.57
N LEU A 2 16.86 9.03 22.31
CA LEU A 2 17.78 10.14 21.94
C LEU A 2 17.26 11.56 22.23
N GLY A 3 16.05 11.73 22.79
CA GLY A 3 15.47 13.05 23.10
C GLY A 3 15.11 13.89 21.88
N ILE A 4 15.11 13.29 20.69
CA ILE A 4 14.83 13.97 19.42
C ILE A 4 13.30 13.89 19.15
N PRO A 5 12.65 14.96 18.64
CA PRO A 5 11.24 14.92 18.24
C PRO A 5 10.96 13.82 17.21
N GLU A 6 9.83 13.11 17.35
CA GLU A 6 9.44 11.99 16.45
C GLU A 6 9.42 12.40 14.97
N ARG A 7 9.00 13.64 14.69
CA ARG A 7 9.01 14.22 13.34
C ARG A 7 10.39 14.21 12.68
N LYS A 8 11.47 14.39 13.45
CA LYS A 8 12.84 14.33 12.91
C LYS A 8 13.22 12.92 12.48
N ALA A 9 12.65 11.89 13.13
CA ALA A 9 12.83 10.51 12.69
C ALA A 9 12.11 10.27 11.33
N LEU A 10 10.91 10.82 11.16
CA LEU A 10 10.20 10.79 9.87
C LEU A 10 11.00 11.52 8.77
N GLU A 11 11.48 12.74 9.03
CA GLU A 11 12.30 13.51 8.10
C GLU A 11 13.56 12.73 7.67
N ALA A 12 14.28 12.15 8.63
CA ALA A 12 15.48 11.36 8.35
C ALA A 12 15.17 10.09 7.54
N THR A 13 14.08 9.40 7.87
CA THR A 13 13.66 8.17 7.16
C THR A 13 13.27 8.50 5.72
N HIS A 14 12.48 9.55 5.52
CA HIS A 14 12.07 9.98 4.19
C HIS A 14 13.26 10.45 3.34
N ALA A 15 14.20 11.19 3.92
CA ALA A 15 15.43 11.59 3.22
C ALA A 15 16.26 10.38 2.77
N ALA A 16 16.34 9.33 3.60
CA ALA A 16 17.01 8.08 3.25
C ALA A 16 16.28 7.35 2.10
N GLU A 17 14.95 7.25 2.15
CA GLU A 17 14.15 6.63 1.08
C GLU A 17 14.32 7.33 -0.27
N LEU A 18 14.38 8.68 -0.26
CA LEU A 18 14.63 9.47 -1.46
C LEU A 18 16.04 9.27 -2.02
N GLY A 19 17.05 9.26 -1.15
CA GLY A 19 18.45 9.03 -1.53
C GLY A 19 18.65 7.66 -2.20
N GLU A 20 18.03 6.63 -1.65
CA GLU A 20 18.16 5.24 -2.11
C GLU A 20 17.10 4.83 -3.17
N ARG A 21 16.12 5.70 -3.46
CA ARG A 21 15.00 5.45 -4.39
C ARG A 21 14.19 4.20 -4.02
N THR A 22 14.00 3.97 -2.73
CA THR A 22 13.29 2.78 -2.21
C THR A 22 11.82 3.04 -1.94
N GLY A 23 11.43 4.28 -1.69
CA GLY A 23 10.06 4.65 -1.35
C GLY A 23 9.81 6.15 -1.50
N LEU A 24 8.54 6.52 -1.71
CA LEU A 24 8.07 7.92 -1.74
C LEU A 24 6.96 8.18 -0.72
N GLY A 25 6.40 7.14 -0.11
CA GLY A 25 5.26 7.30 0.79
C GLY A 25 5.20 6.35 1.98
N ASP A 26 6.07 5.34 2.06
CA ASP A 26 6.01 4.34 3.11
C ASP A 26 6.36 4.92 4.48
N ALA A 27 7.35 5.82 4.56
CA ALA A 27 7.70 6.50 5.81
C ALA A 27 6.51 7.27 6.41
N VAL A 28 5.83 8.07 5.58
CA VAL A 28 4.66 8.88 6.01
C VAL A 28 3.48 7.97 6.37
N ALA A 29 3.15 6.98 5.52
CA ALA A 29 2.06 6.06 5.79
C ALA A 29 2.27 5.27 7.10
N SER A 30 3.51 4.80 7.33
CA SER A 30 3.89 4.09 8.54
C SER A 30 3.82 4.99 9.78
N PHE A 31 4.23 6.26 9.65
CA PHE A 31 4.16 7.24 10.72
C PHE A 31 2.70 7.59 11.07
N THR A 32 1.86 7.83 10.06
CA THR A 32 0.47 8.24 10.25
C THR A 32 -0.43 7.11 10.76
N GLY A 33 -0.26 5.89 10.26
CA GLY A 33 -1.14 4.75 10.53
C GLY A 33 -2.55 4.92 9.96
N GLY A 34 -3.39 3.89 10.12
CA GLY A 34 -4.73 3.82 9.57
C GLY A 34 -4.72 3.63 8.05
N MET A 35 -5.83 3.97 7.40
CA MET A 35 -5.86 4.14 5.95
C MET A 35 -5.46 5.59 5.62
N GLU A 36 -4.19 5.77 5.27
CA GLU A 36 -3.60 7.06 4.91
C GLU A 36 -4.00 7.49 3.48
N ILE A 37 -4.29 8.77 3.30
CA ILE A 37 -4.69 9.37 2.03
C ILE A 37 -3.80 10.57 1.69
N ARG A 38 -2.96 10.27 0.72
CA ARG A 38 -2.13 11.02 -0.23
C ARG A 38 -2.63 12.26 -0.97
N LYS A 39 -3.21 13.33 -0.38
CA LYS A 39 -3.79 14.40 -1.25
C LYS A 39 -2.77 15.33 -1.90
N GLN A 40 -1.70 15.67 -1.19
CA GLN A 40 -0.59 16.46 -1.75
C GLN A 40 0.75 15.76 -1.47
N PRO A 41 1.72 15.81 -2.39
CA PRO A 41 3.01 15.14 -2.21
C PRO A 41 3.85 15.75 -1.08
N GLY A 42 4.75 14.94 -0.53
CA GLY A 42 5.71 15.35 0.50
C GLY A 42 5.28 15.05 1.94
N ILE A 43 6.24 15.17 2.88
CA ILE A 43 6.01 14.96 4.32
C ILE A 43 5.13 16.04 4.96
N GLU A 44 5.08 17.22 4.35
CA GLU A 44 4.21 18.34 4.72
C GLU A 44 2.92 18.40 3.90
N GLY A 45 2.71 17.41 3.02
CA GLY A 45 1.52 17.35 2.19
C GLY A 45 0.24 17.23 3.01
N GLU A 46 -0.90 17.55 2.39
CA GLU A 46 -2.20 17.30 2.99
C GLU A 46 -2.44 15.78 3.09
N ILE A 47 -2.39 15.28 4.32
CA ILE A 47 -2.57 13.87 4.67
C ILE A 47 -3.89 13.73 5.42
N GLU A 48 -4.75 12.83 4.95
CA GLU A 48 -5.97 12.44 5.65
C GLU A 48 -5.86 11.00 6.13
N LYS A 49 -6.34 10.74 7.35
CA LYS A 49 -6.36 9.40 7.94
C LYS A 49 -7.80 8.95 8.15
N VAL A 50 -8.13 7.77 7.62
CA VAL A 50 -9.41 7.12 7.88
C VAL A 50 -9.16 5.88 8.75
N PRO A 51 -9.66 5.85 10.00
CA PRO A 51 -9.49 4.68 10.84
C PRO A 51 -10.34 3.52 10.34
N SER A 52 -9.82 2.30 10.49
CA SER A 52 -10.53 1.10 10.08
C SER A 52 -10.16 -0.11 10.93
N ARG A 53 -11.14 -1.00 11.15
CA ARG A 53 -10.96 -2.29 11.85
C ARG A 53 -11.15 -3.48 10.90
N LYS A 54 -11.08 -3.24 9.59
CA LYS A 54 -11.23 -4.30 8.60
C LYS A 54 -10.09 -5.31 8.74
N ARG A 55 -10.44 -6.59 8.67
CA ARG A 55 -9.49 -7.68 8.57
C ARG A 55 -9.09 -7.86 7.12
N LEU A 56 -7.80 -7.97 6.88
CA LEU A 56 -7.22 -8.14 5.57
C LEU A 56 -6.48 -9.47 5.49
N LEU A 57 -6.34 -9.97 4.27
CA LEU A 57 -5.45 -11.06 3.91
C LEU A 57 -4.37 -10.49 3.00
N ILE A 58 -3.12 -10.89 3.20
CA ILE A 58 -2.01 -10.59 2.31
C ILE A 58 -1.45 -11.92 1.81
N ALA A 59 -1.15 -12.05 0.51
CA ALA A 59 -0.48 -13.23 -0.05
C ALA A 59 0.70 -12.82 -0.93
N VAL A 60 1.80 -13.57 -0.82
CA VAL A 60 3.00 -13.41 -1.66
C VAL A 60 2.91 -14.40 -2.82
N VAL A 61 2.76 -13.90 -4.05
CA VAL A 61 2.48 -14.73 -5.24
C VAL A 61 3.75 -15.05 -6.02
N ASP A 62 4.73 -14.14 -6.04
CA ASP A 62 5.99 -14.31 -6.77
C ASP A 62 7.13 -13.52 -6.10
N ARG A 63 8.33 -13.62 -6.69
CA ARG A 63 9.55 -12.95 -6.22
C ARG A 63 9.44 -11.43 -6.25
N GLU A 64 10.30 -10.79 -5.46
CA GLU A 64 10.43 -9.34 -5.39
C GLU A 64 10.68 -8.70 -6.76
N ILE A 65 10.16 -7.49 -6.93
CA ILE A 65 10.49 -6.61 -8.04
C ILE A 65 11.31 -5.48 -7.45
N ARG A 66 12.39 -5.07 -8.13
CA ARG A 66 13.11 -3.87 -7.72
C ARG A 66 12.29 -2.65 -8.10
N THR A 67 11.82 -1.91 -7.11
CA THR A 67 11.08 -0.65 -7.27
C THR A 67 11.78 0.30 -8.26
N ARG A 68 13.11 0.34 -8.20
CA ARG A 68 13.97 1.12 -9.11
C ARG A 68 13.75 0.82 -10.59
N ASP A 69 13.45 -0.42 -10.95
CA ASP A 69 13.27 -0.82 -12.36
C ASP A 69 12.00 -0.19 -12.94
N ILE A 70 10.94 -0.08 -12.12
CA ILE A 70 9.68 0.60 -12.49
C ILE A 70 9.88 2.11 -12.51
N LEU A 71 10.55 2.66 -11.48
CA LEU A 71 10.80 4.10 -11.34
C LEU A 71 11.87 4.66 -12.28
N SER A 72 12.47 3.84 -13.15
CA SER A 72 13.44 4.31 -14.16
C SER A 72 12.82 4.45 -15.55
N SER A 73 11.52 4.15 -15.72
CA SER A 73 10.82 4.27 -17.00
C SER A 73 9.86 5.45 -16.98
N ASP A 74 10.19 6.52 -17.72
CA ASP A 74 9.35 7.72 -17.81
C ASP A 74 7.95 7.40 -18.32
N ALA A 75 7.84 6.55 -19.35
CA ALA A 75 6.55 6.12 -19.89
C ALA A 75 5.70 5.33 -18.88
N ALA A 76 6.34 4.52 -18.02
CA ALA A 76 5.63 3.82 -16.95
C ALA A 76 5.15 4.80 -15.87
N ILE A 77 6.01 5.75 -15.49
CA ILE A 77 5.70 6.79 -14.49
C ILE A 77 4.55 7.67 -14.98
N GLU A 78 4.57 8.12 -16.23
CA GLU A 78 3.49 8.94 -16.81
C GLU A 78 2.14 8.23 -16.73
N ARG A 79 2.09 6.95 -17.11
CA ARG A 79 0.87 6.14 -17.04
C ARG A 79 0.40 5.93 -15.60
N ILE A 80 1.32 5.63 -14.68
CA ILE A 80 1.04 5.50 -13.26
C ILE A 80 0.43 6.80 -12.72
N ASN A 81 1.00 7.95 -13.07
CA ASN A 81 0.54 9.26 -12.61
C ASN A 81 -0.81 9.67 -13.21
N GLU A 82 -1.07 9.34 -14.47
CA GLU A 82 -2.36 9.58 -15.13
C GLU A 82 -3.48 8.75 -14.47
N VAL A 83 -3.32 7.43 -14.44
CA VAL A 83 -4.33 6.52 -13.86
C VAL A 83 -4.48 6.78 -12.36
N GLY A 84 -3.37 7.06 -11.66
CA GLY A 84 -3.37 7.33 -10.22
C GLY A 84 -4.20 8.55 -9.84
N ARG A 85 -4.16 9.63 -10.63
CA ARG A 85 -4.98 10.83 -10.42
C ARG A 85 -6.47 10.51 -10.53
N GLU A 86 -6.88 9.82 -11.58
CA GLU A 86 -8.28 9.43 -11.78
C GLU A 86 -8.80 8.49 -10.69
N CYS A 87 -7.97 7.53 -10.29
CA CYS A 87 -8.28 6.61 -9.21
C CYS A 87 -8.42 7.35 -7.87
N LEU A 88 -7.52 8.30 -7.57
CA LEU A 88 -7.61 9.13 -6.37
C LEU A 88 -8.91 9.95 -6.36
N ASP A 89 -9.24 10.63 -7.46
CA ASP A 89 -10.49 11.40 -7.58
C ASP A 89 -11.74 10.52 -7.37
N THR A 90 -11.70 9.30 -7.90
CA THR A 90 -12.77 8.30 -7.71
C THR A 90 -12.84 7.81 -6.26
N PHE A 91 -11.70 7.57 -5.63
CA PHE A 91 -11.62 7.11 -4.26
C PHE A 91 -12.12 8.17 -3.27
N MET A 92 -11.82 9.44 -3.53
CA MET A 92 -12.22 10.57 -2.68
C MET A 92 -13.74 10.73 -2.53
N ARG A 93 -14.54 10.17 -3.46
CA ARG A 93 -16.01 10.16 -3.38
C ARG A 93 -16.55 9.20 -2.32
N ASN A 94 -15.80 8.16 -1.95
CA ASN A 94 -16.18 7.18 -0.93
C ASN A 94 -14.93 6.54 -0.31
N LYS A 95 -14.48 7.09 0.82
CA LYS A 95 -13.22 6.72 1.48
C LYS A 95 -13.40 5.49 2.40
N SER A 96 -13.81 4.36 1.83
CA SER A 96 -13.91 3.08 2.53
C SER A 96 -12.84 2.10 2.07
N VAL A 97 -12.46 1.14 2.93
CA VAL A 97 -11.49 0.09 2.56
C VAL A 97 -12.01 -0.74 1.38
N GLU A 98 -13.31 -1.03 1.35
CA GLU A 98 -13.96 -1.70 0.22
C GLU A 98 -13.72 -0.96 -1.10
N HIS A 99 -14.00 0.35 -1.11
CA HIS A 99 -13.85 1.18 -2.30
C HIS A 99 -12.36 1.37 -2.67
N LEU A 100 -11.46 1.41 -1.68
CA LEU A 100 -10.02 1.37 -1.91
C LEU A 100 -9.65 0.13 -2.73
N LEU A 101 -10.05 -1.08 -2.32
CA LEU A 101 -9.68 -2.30 -3.05
C LEU A 101 -10.27 -2.34 -4.47
N ASP A 102 -11.51 -1.84 -4.65
CA ASP A 102 -12.13 -1.78 -5.98
C ASP A 102 -11.36 -0.81 -6.91
N VAL A 103 -11.00 0.38 -6.42
CA VAL A 103 -10.21 1.37 -7.17
C VAL A 103 -8.77 0.90 -7.38
N SER A 104 -8.13 0.30 -6.37
CA SER A 104 -6.77 -0.24 -6.48
C SER A 104 -6.70 -1.36 -7.51
N LEU A 105 -7.73 -2.20 -7.64
CA LEU A 105 -7.79 -3.22 -8.69
C LEU A 105 -7.77 -2.57 -10.08
N ASP A 106 -8.63 -1.57 -10.31
CA ASP A 106 -8.65 -0.82 -11.57
C ASP A 106 -7.28 -0.18 -11.86
N PHE A 107 -6.71 0.49 -10.86
CA PHE A 107 -5.37 1.07 -10.94
C PHE A 107 -4.31 0.03 -11.30
N SER A 108 -4.29 -1.13 -10.63
CA SER A 108 -3.33 -2.22 -10.89
C SER A 108 -3.35 -2.68 -12.35
N LEU A 109 -4.56 -2.76 -12.93
CA LEU A 109 -4.78 -3.28 -14.28
C LEU A 109 -4.48 -2.23 -15.35
N ARG A 110 -4.87 -0.97 -15.12
CA ARG A 110 -4.74 0.14 -16.10
C ARG A 110 -3.34 0.77 -16.11
N SER A 111 -2.69 0.85 -14.95
CA SER A 111 -1.30 1.35 -14.84
C SER A 111 -0.27 0.39 -15.46
N GLY A 112 -0.63 -0.87 -15.69
CA GLY A 112 0.28 -1.90 -16.19
C GLY A 112 1.18 -2.52 -15.10
N LEU A 113 0.97 -2.18 -13.83
CA LEU A 113 1.73 -2.76 -12.70
C LEU A 113 1.44 -4.25 -12.49
N ALA A 114 0.20 -4.68 -12.77
CA ALA A 114 -0.15 -6.09 -12.80
C ALA A 114 0.32 -6.72 -14.12
N ASP A 115 1.36 -7.55 -14.05
CA ASP A 115 1.80 -8.36 -15.18
C ASP A 115 0.77 -9.45 -15.53
N GLU A 116 1.03 -10.22 -16.59
CA GLU A 116 0.09 -11.23 -17.06
C GLU A 116 -0.27 -12.28 -15.99
N ARG A 117 0.70 -12.68 -15.16
CA ARG A 117 0.49 -13.64 -14.08
C ARG A 117 -0.38 -13.03 -12.98
N MET A 118 -0.06 -11.83 -12.52
CA MET A 118 -0.82 -11.12 -11.49
C MET A 118 -2.24 -10.82 -11.96
N ARG A 119 -2.43 -10.44 -13.22
CA ARG A 119 -3.77 -10.23 -13.82
C ARG A 119 -4.62 -11.49 -13.72
N ARG A 120 -4.08 -12.66 -14.08
CA ARG A 120 -4.82 -13.93 -13.97
C ARG A 120 -5.25 -14.21 -12.54
N VAL A 121 -4.34 -14.10 -11.58
CA VAL A 121 -4.63 -14.38 -10.16
C VAL A 121 -5.65 -13.36 -9.60
N LEU A 122 -5.50 -12.07 -9.92
CA LEU A 122 -6.45 -11.03 -9.54
C LEU A 122 -7.85 -11.32 -10.07
N MET A 123 -7.99 -11.71 -11.34
CA MET A 123 -9.29 -12.00 -11.95
C MET A 123 -9.93 -13.28 -11.39
N GLU A 124 -9.14 -14.31 -11.07
CA GLU A 124 -9.64 -15.52 -10.38
C GLU A 124 -10.16 -15.15 -8.98
N ALA A 125 -9.34 -14.45 -8.20
CA ALA A 125 -9.65 -14.06 -6.82
C ALA A 125 -10.80 -13.03 -6.73
N ARG A 126 -10.95 -12.14 -7.72
CA ARG A 126 -12.01 -11.11 -7.70
C ARG A 126 -13.42 -11.69 -7.72
N ARG A 127 -13.57 -12.92 -8.21
CA ARG A 127 -14.82 -13.70 -8.18
C ARG A 127 -15.21 -14.15 -6.76
N ILE A 128 -14.24 -14.16 -5.85
CA ILE A 128 -14.41 -14.58 -4.45
C ILE A 128 -14.66 -13.37 -3.55
N GLY A 129 -13.93 -12.27 -3.77
CA GLY A 129 -14.05 -11.07 -2.95
C GLY A 129 -13.23 -9.90 -3.48
N ARG A 130 -13.21 -8.79 -2.74
CA ARG A 130 -12.42 -7.61 -3.09
C ARG A 130 -10.93 -7.89 -2.85
N ILE A 131 -10.11 -7.62 -3.86
CA ILE A 131 -8.68 -7.92 -3.89
C ILE A 131 -7.96 -6.91 -4.80
N SER A 132 -6.72 -6.59 -4.47
CA SER A 132 -5.84 -5.82 -5.34
C SER A 132 -4.36 -6.18 -5.14
N LEU A 133 -3.48 -5.58 -5.94
CA LEU A 133 -2.04 -5.75 -5.90
C LEU A 133 -1.43 -4.87 -4.78
N CYS A 134 -0.53 -5.43 -3.98
CA CYS A 134 0.33 -4.61 -3.10
C CYS A 134 1.40 -3.95 -3.96
N MET A 135 1.42 -2.62 -3.99
CA MET A 135 2.31 -1.85 -4.86
C MET A 135 3.55 -1.38 -4.10
N LEU A 136 4.75 -1.51 -4.66
CA LEU A 136 5.13 -2.21 -5.90
C LEU A 136 5.57 -3.66 -5.57
N GLY A 137 5.06 -4.65 -6.30
CA GLY A 137 5.49 -6.03 -6.07
C GLY A 137 4.61 -7.12 -6.68
N ARG A 138 4.81 -8.35 -6.18
CA ARG A 138 4.09 -9.56 -6.57
C ARG A 138 3.31 -10.15 -5.40
N SER A 139 2.72 -9.26 -4.61
CA SER A 139 1.86 -9.60 -3.48
C SER A 139 0.46 -9.06 -3.71
N LEU A 140 -0.53 -9.68 -3.08
CA LEU A 140 -1.94 -9.31 -3.16
C LEU A 140 -2.46 -9.00 -1.76
N PHE A 141 -3.41 -8.08 -1.67
CA PHE A 141 -4.17 -7.85 -0.46
C PHE A 141 -5.67 -7.90 -0.74
N ALA A 142 -6.43 -8.50 0.18
CA ALA A 142 -7.86 -8.73 0.05
C ALA A 142 -8.60 -8.47 1.36
N ILE A 143 -9.90 -8.17 1.27
CA ILE A 143 -10.77 -8.21 2.45
C ILE A 143 -10.92 -9.66 2.90
N TYR A 144 -10.75 -9.91 4.19
CA TYR A 144 -10.87 -11.24 4.76
C TYR A 144 -12.24 -11.87 4.49
N SER A 145 -12.23 -13.08 3.94
CA SER A 145 -13.34 -14.04 3.98
C SER A 145 -12.77 -15.45 4.12
N ARG A 146 -13.59 -16.43 4.53
CA ARG A 146 -13.12 -17.82 4.66
C ARG A 146 -12.73 -18.39 3.29
N GLU A 147 -13.49 -18.03 2.27
CA GLU A 147 -13.26 -18.43 0.88
C GLU A 147 -11.98 -17.81 0.33
N MET A 148 -11.74 -16.52 0.60
CA MET A 148 -10.51 -15.85 0.18
C MET A 148 -9.28 -16.41 0.91
N LYS A 149 -9.40 -16.72 2.21
CA LYS A 149 -8.33 -17.41 2.94
C LYS A 149 -8.02 -18.78 2.34
N LYS A 150 -9.06 -19.57 2.01
CA LYS A 150 -8.89 -20.85 1.33
C LYS A 150 -8.20 -20.65 -0.03
N PHE A 151 -8.56 -19.61 -0.78
CA PHE A 151 -7.90 -19.26 -2.03
C PHE A 151 -6.40 -18.96 -1.82
N PHE A 152 -6.06 -18.16 -0.80
CA PHE A 152 -4.68 -17.78 -0.46
C PHE A 152 -3.84 -18.92 0.13
N SER A 153 -4.43 -20.03 0.56
CA SER A 153 -3.70 -21.18 1.11
C SER A 153 -2.69 -21.84 0.16
N ARG A 154 -2.77 -21.54 -1.15
CA ARG A 154 -1.78 -21.96 -2.16
C ARG A 154 -0.51 -21.09 -2.17
N TYR A 155 -0.49 -20.03 -1.37
CA TYR A 155 0.59 -19.06 -1.25
C TYR A 155 0.99 -18.90 0.22
N GLU A 156 2.18 -18.35 0.44
CA GLU A 156 2.51 -17.75 1.73
C GLU A 156 1.55 -16.57 1.97
N HIS A 157 0.85 -16.58 3.10
CA HIS A 157 -0.20 -15.61 3.37
C HIS A 157 -0.32 -15.26 4.86
N TYR A 158 -0.86 -14.07 5.10
CA TYR A 158 -0.96 -13.46 6.41
C TYR A 158 -2.37 -12.91 6.63
N GLU A 159 -2.87 -13.03 7.86
CA GLU A 159 -4.06 -12.32 8.31
C GLU A 159 -3.64 -11.08 9.07
N CYS A 160 -4.17 -9.93 8.65
CA CYS A 160 -3.76 -8.63 9.16
C CYS A 160 -4.97 -7.80 9.60
N VAL A 161 -4.70 -6.83 10.46
CA VAL A 161 -5.62 -5.74 10.78
C VAL A 161 -4.91 -4.43 10.52
N ILE A 162 -5.68 -3.37 10.27
CA ILE A 162 -5.13 -2.04 10.05
C ILE A 162 -4.67 -1.47 11.39
N ASP A 163 -3.38 -1.17 11.51
CA ASP A 163 -2.83 -0.44 12.66
C ASP A 163 -3.23 1.03 12.54
N ASN A 164 -4.11 1.50 13.43
CA ASN A 164 -4.60 2.87 13.42
C ASN A 164 -3.72 3.81 14.24
N GLU A 165 -2.65 3.35 14.89
CA GLU A 165 -1.80 4.22 15.72
C GLU A 165 -0.59 4.74 14.93
N GLY A 166 -0.05 3.92 14.02
CA GLY A 166 1.17 4.23 13.29
C GLY A 166 2.43 4.03 14.14
N ALA A 167 3.54 4.62 13.69
CA ALA A 167 4.82 4.51 14.35
C ALA A 167 4.75 5.11 15.77
N ARG A 168 5.20 4.33 16.75
CA ARG A 168 5.21 4.73 18.16
C ARG A 168 6.48 4.24 18.82
N VAL A 169 7.04 5.08 19.67
CA VAL A 169 8.19 4.68 20.46
C VAL A 169 7.70 3.87 21.64
N LEU A 170 8.01 2.57 21.62
CA LEU A 170 7.76 1.73 22.77
C LEU A 170 8.72 2.17 23.87
N ALA A 171 8.16 2.48 25.05
CA ALA A 171 8.96 2.68 26.25
C ALA A 171 9.86 1.45 26.39
N THR A 172 11.15 1.66 26.23
CA THR A 172 12.12 0.61 26.44
C THR A 172 12.22 0.41 27.95
N LEU A 173 11.65 -0.69 28.43
CA LEU A 173 12.05 -1.32 29.69
C LEU A 173 13.48 -1.84 29.51
N PHE A 174 14.45 -0.93 29.42
CA PHE A 174 15.84 -1.27 29.64
C PHE A 174 16.27 -0.51 30.89
N PRO A 175 16.61 -1.22 31.98
CA PRO A 175 17.10 -0.62 33.22
C PRO A 175 18.45 0.09 33.01
#